data_AF-A0A2C9M898-F1
#
_entry.id   AF-A0A2C9M898-F1
#
_cell.length_a   1.000
_cell.length_b   1.000
_cell.length_c   1.000
_cell.angle_alpha   90.00
_cell.angle_beta   90.00
_cell.angle_gamma   90.00
#
_symmetry.space_group_name_H-M   'P 1'
#
loop_
_entity.id
_entity.type
_entity.pdbx_description
1 polymer ?
#
loop_
_entity_poly.entity_id
_entity_poly.type
_entity_poly.pdbx_seq_one_letter_code
_entity_poly.pdbx_strand_id
1 'polypeptide(L)'
;MALKYFVLLVLSLVSRVHSHASGTGIDSACETMTPGHGAAAQVSPSPYYVDVVPNYYRPGQTVTVYIGSNRNETFRGFMVQARRASGNTSPNERFGNFTVVNNTTTACSE
;
A
#
# COMPACT_ATOMS: atom_id res chain seq x y z
N MET A 1 23.67 -11.55 -41.94
CA MET A 1 24.17 -10.80 -40.75
C MET A 1 23.09 -9.89 -40.16
N ALA A 2 22.31 -9.16 -40.95
CA ALA A 2 21.22 -8.27 -40.50
C ALA A 2 20.18 -8.93 -39.57
N LEU A 3 19.77 -10.18 -39.84
CA LEU A 3 18.79 -10.89 -39.01
C LEU A 3 19.27 -11.13 -37.56
N LYS A 4 20.57 -11.38 -37.35
CA LYS A 4 21.14 -11.56 -36.01
C LYS A 4 21.09 -10.26 -35.20
N TYR A 5 21.40 -9.14 -35.82
CA TYR A 5 21.34 -7.83 -35.17
C TYR A 5 19.91 -7.39 -34.90
N PHE A 6 18.98 -7.69 -35.81
CA PHE A 6 17.56 -7.45 -35.61
C PHE A 6 17.00 -8.26 -34.42
N VAL A 7 17.36 -9.54 -34.31
CA VAL A 7 16.96 -10.38 -33.18
C VAL A 7 17.54 -9.85 -31.86
N LEU A 8 18.82 -9.46 -31.83
CA LEU A 8 19.44 -8.87 -30.63
C LEU A 8 18.80 -7.54 -30.21
N LEU A 9 18.39 -6.71 -31.18
CA LEU A 9 17.67 -5.46 -30.93
C LEU A 9 16.27 -5.72 -30.35
N VAL A 10 15.55 -6.71 -30.88
CA VAL A 10 14.22 -7.08 -30.34
C VAL A 10 14.36 -7.63 -28.93
N LEU A 11 15.33 -8.52 -28.66
CA LEU A 11 15.57 -9.06 -27.32
C LEU A 11 15.98 -8.01 -26.27
N SER A 12 16.71 -6.97 -26.65
CA SER A 12 17.07 -5.89 -25.72
C SER A 12 15.90 -4.96 -25.38
N LEU A 13 14.88 -4.88 -26.24
CA LEU A 13 13.63 -4.16 -26.00
C LEU A 13 12.63 -4.92 -25.12
N VAL A 14 12.77 -6.24 -24.96
CA VAL A 14 11.91 -7.06 -24.07
C VAL A 14 12.27 -6.89 -22.59
N SER A 15 13.47 -6.41 -22.29
CA SER A 15 13.88 -6.08 -20.93
C SER A 15 13.27 -4.78 -20.46
N ARG A 16 12.58 -4.85 -19.31
CA ARG A 16 12.08 -3.77 -18.41
C ARG A 16 10.56 -3.58 -18.35
N VAL A 17 9.76 -4.66 -18.37
CA VAL A 17 8.44 -4.60 -17.73
C VAL A 17 8.49 -5.42 -16.44
N HIS A 18 8.75 -4.75 -15.33
CA HIS A 18 8.65 -5.37 -14.00
C HIS A 18 7.18 -5.35 -13.58
N SER A 19 6.49 -6.47 -13.72
CA SER A 19 5.18 -6.68 -13.10
C SER A 19 5.38 -7.05 -11.63
N HIS A 20 5.16 -6.09 -10.73
CA HIS A 20 5.28 -6.33 -9.29
C HIS A 20 3.99 -6.96 -8.76
N ALA A 21 3.92 -8.29 -8.79
CA ALA A 21 2.77 -9.05 -8.31
C ALA A 21 2.52 -8.93 -6.79
N SER A 22 3.47 -8.40 -6.02
CA SER A 22 3.49 -8.47 -4.54
C SER A 22 3.75 -7.13 -3.83
N GLY A 23 3.36 -5.99 -4.40
CA GLY A 23 3.53 -4.68 -3.74
C GLY A 23 4.99 -4.22 -3.61
N THR A 24 5.92 -4.81 -4.36
CA THR A 24 7.32 -4.36 -4.43
C THR A 24 7.38 -2.93 -4.95
N GLY A 25 8.11 -2.04 -4.28
CA GLY A 25 8.21 -0.61 -4.64
C GLY A 25 7.16 0.30 -4.00
N ILE A 26 6.36 -0.22 -3.06
CA ILE A 26 5.36 0.57 -2.32
C ILE A 26 5.97 1.71 -1.49
N ASP A 27 7.28 1.68 -1.23
CA ASP A 27 7.98 2.69 -0.41
C ASP A 27 7.79 4.12 -0.94
N SER A 28 7.73 4.28 -2.27
CA SER A 28 7.43 5.55 -2.93
C SER A 28 6.01 6.09 -2.65
N ALA A 29 5.06 5.20 -2.30
CA ALA A 29 3.69 5.55 -1.97
C ALA A 29 3.46 5.81 -0.47
N CYS A 30 4.47 5.59 0.38
CA CYS A 30 4.27 5.60 1.84
C CYS A 30 3.94 6.97 2.44
N GLU A 31 4.39 8.06 1.81
CA GLU A 31 4.02 9.40 2.26
C GLU A 31 2.58 9.73 1.84
N THR A 32 2.26 9.56 0.56
CA THR A 32 0.97 9.98 -0.01
C THR A 32 -0.16 9.00 0.27
N MET A 33 0.16 7.73 0.53
CA MET A 33 -0.76 6.59 0.53
C MET A 33 -1.47 6.38 -0.83
N THR A 34 -0.87 6.87 -1.92
CA THR A 34 -1.41 6.77 -3.28
C THR A 34 -0.63 5.75 -4.10
N PRO A 35 -1.23 4.60 -4.45
CA PRO A 35 -0.60 3.62 -5.33
C PRO A 35 -0.30 4.19 -6.73
N GLY A 36 0.92 3.96 -7.23
CA GLY A 36 1.39 4.48 -8.53
C GLY A 36 0.88 3.73 -9.77
N HIS A 37 -0.32 3.13 -9.76
CA HIS A 37 -0.83 2.34 -10.89
C HIS A 37 -1.73 3.12 -11.86
N GLY A 38 -1.78 4.46 -11.75
CA GLY A 38 -2.36 5.36 -12.74
C GLY A 38 -3.88 5.31 -12.92
N ALA A 39 -4.61 4.55 -12.09
CA ALA A 39 -6.07 4.54 -12.13
C ALA A 39 -6.65 5.60 -11.19
N ALA A 40 -7.83 6.10 -11.51
CA ALA A 40 -8.57 7.01 -10.63
C ALA A 40 -9.01 6.30 -9.35
N ALA A 41 -9.17 7.07 -8.28
CA ALA A 41 -9.71 6.56 -7.02
C ALA A 41 -11.13 6.00 -7.21
N GLN A 42 -11.44 4.93 -6.50
CA GLN A 42 -12.78 4.34 -6.51
C GLN A 42 -13.80 5.30 -5.89
N VAL A 43 -14.96 5.44 -6.53
CA VAL A 43 -16.07 6.30 -6.07
C VAL A 43 -17.30 5.52 -5.59
N SER A 44 -17.36 4.21 -5.88
CA SER A 44 -18.40 3.32 -5.35
C SER A 44 -18.11 2.95 -3.89
N PRO A 45 -19.13 2.53 -3.11
CA PRO A 45 -18.93 2.04 -1.76
C PRO A 45 -17.83 0.97 -1.70
N SER A 46 -16.90 1.14 -0.74
CA SER A 46 -15.82 0.18 -0.54
C SER A 46 -16.39 -1.21 -0.16
N PRO A 47 -15.92 -2.30 -0.80
CA PRO A 47 -16.27 -3.65 -0.37
C PRO A 47 -15.55 -4.07 0.93
N TYR A 48 -14.60 -3.24 1.40
CA TYR A 48 -13.81 -3.45 2.60
C TYR A 48 -14.12 -2.39 3.67
N TYR A 49 -13.87 -2.73 4.93
CA TYR A 49 -13.99 -1.81 6.06
C TYR A 49 -12.69 -1.77 6.88
N VAL A 50 -12.53 -0.67 7.62
CA VAL A 50 -11.47 -0.50 8.63
C VAL A 50 -12.14 -0.18 9.95
N ASP A 51 -11.79 -0.91 11.00
CA ASP A 51 -12.26 -0.67 12.36
C ASP A 51 -11.09 -0.65 13.34
N VAL A 52 -11.25 0.04 14.46
CA VAL A 52 -10.21 0.21 15.47
C VAL A 52 -10.78 -0.06 16.86
N VAL A 53 -10.16 -0.98 17.58
CA VAL A 53 -10.56 -1.35 18.94
C VAL A 53 -9.39 -1.22 19.90
N PRO A 54 -9.53 -0.46 21.00
CA PRO A 54 -10.64 0.45 21.29
C PRO A 54 -10.65 1.69 20.36
N ASN A 55 -11.80 2.37 20.26
CA ASN A 55 -11.98 3.60 19.48
C ASN A 55 -11.39 4.86 20.16
N TYR A 56 -10.61 4.68 21.22
CA TYR A 56 -9.87 5.70 21.94
C TYR A 56 -8.49 5.15 22.29
N TYR A 57 -7.54 6.04 22.56
CA TYR A 57 -6.21 5.63 23.01
C TYR A 57 -5.69 6.56 24.09
N ARG A 58 -4.80 6.03 24.92
CA ARG A 58 -3.85 6.79 25.73
C ARG A 58 -2.46 6.70 25.09
N PRO A 59 -1.58 7.70 25.25
CA PRO A 59 -0.20 7.58 24.78
C PRO A 59 0.44 6.25 25.24
N GLY A 60 1.02 5.50 24.30
CA GLY A 60 1.64 4.20 24.57
C GLY A 60 0.67 3.00 24.60
N GLN A 61 -0.64 3.21 24.53
CA GLN A 61 -1.62 2.13 24.46
C GLN A 61 -1.63 1.49 23.07
N THR A 62 -1.59 0.16 23.01
CA THR A 62 -1.83 -0.59 21.77
C THR A 62 -3.32 -0.57 21.43
N VAL A 63 -3.63 -0.23 20.19
CA VAL A 63 -4.97 -0.36 19.59
C VAL A 63 -4.89 -1.39 18.46
N THR A 64 -5.92 -2.19 18.29
CA THR A 64 -6.02 -3.19 17.21
C THR A 64 -6.76 -2.59 16.03
N VAL A 65 -6.13 -2.64 14.86
CA VAL A 65 -6.75 -2.23 13.58
C VAL A 65 -7.23 -3.48 12.86
N TYR A 66 -8.51 -3.51 12.52
CA TYR A 66 -9.14 -4.57 11.75
C TYR A 66 -9.40 -4.09 10.34
N ILE A 67 -9.00 -4.90 9.36
CA ILE A 67 -9.31 -4.69 7.93
C ILE A 67 -10.03 -5.94 7.46
N GLY A 68 -11.27 -5.78 7.01
CA GLY A 68 -12.13 -6.89 6.63
C GLY A 68 -12.96 -6.59 5.38
N SER A 69 -13.75 -7.57 4.95
CA SER A 69 -14.67 -7.44 3.81
C SER A 69 -16.12 -7.53 4.26
N ASN A 70 -16.98 -6.76 3.59
CA ASN A 70 -18.43 -6.80 3.79
C ASN A 70 -19.12 -7.91 2.97
N ARG A 71 -18.44 -8.49 1.96
CA ARG A 71 -19.06 -9.35 0.93
C ARG A 71 -18.28 -10.65 0.65
N ASN A 72 -17.56 -11.18 1.63
CA ASN A 72 -16.64 -12.33 1.45
C ASN A 72 -15.60 -12.11 0.34
N GLU A 73 -15.27 -10.85 0.03
CA GLU A 73 -14.21 -10.51 -0.92
C GLU A 73 -12.85 -10.56 -0.24
N THR A 74 -11.82 -10.91 -1.00
CA THR A 74 -10.43 -10.99 -0.52
C THR A 74 -9.58 -9.93 -1.19
N PHE A 75 -8.77 -9.20 -0.42
CA PHE A 75 -7.73 -8.32 -0.95
C PHE A 75 -6.39 -9.05 -1.05
N ARG A 76 -5.53 -8.62 -1.98
CA ARG A 76 -4.16 -9.16 -2.14
C ARG A 76 -3.14 -8.49 -1.22
N GLY A 77 -3.41 -7.25 -0.80
CA GLY A 77 -2.55 -6.45 0.06
C GLY A 77 -3.24 -5.14 0.43
N PHE A 78 -2.66 -4.42 1.37
CA PHE A 78 -3.17 -3.14 1.85
C PHE A 78 -2.01 -2.24 2.29
N MET A 79 -2.29 -0.93 2.33
CA MET A 79 -1.47 0.04 3.05
C MET A 79 -2.31 0.60 4.19
N VAL A 80 -1.70 0.76 5.37
CA VAL A 80 -2.36 1.39 6.52
C VAL A 80 -1.42 2.41 7.15
N GLN A 81 -1.96 3.57 7.49
CA GLN A 81 -1.23 4.64 8.15
C GLN A 81 -2.18 5.35 9.12
N ALA A 82 -1.71 5.58 10.34
CA ALA A 82 -2.43 6.42 11.29
C ALA A 82 -2.01 7.89 11.09
N ARG A 83 -3.00 8.77 11.07
CA ARG A 83 -2.85 10.22 10.88
C ARG A 83 -3.64 10.95 11.97
N ARG A 84 -3.20 12.15 12.35
CA ARG A 84 -3.97 13.00 13.26
C ARG A 84 -5.19 13.56 12.52
N ALA A 85 -6.36 13.46 13.14
CA ALA A 85 -7.63 13.91 12.54
C ALA A 85 -7.76 15.45 12.49
N SER A 86 -6.98 16.18 13.30
CA SER A 86 -7.10 17.63 13.47
C SER A 86 -5.74 18.22 13.90
N GLY A 87 -5.38 19.35 13.28
CA GLY A 87 -4.18 20.13 13.61
C GLY A 87 -3.58 20.85 12.39
N ASN A 88 -2.69 21.83 12.63
CA ASN A 88 -1.78 22.38 11.61
C ASN A 88 -0.66 21.37 11.27
N THR A 89 -1.06 20.12 11.06
CA THR A 89 -0.18 18.99 10.79
C THR A 89 -0.23 18.66 9.32
N SER A 90 0.89 18.22 8.75
CA SER A 90 0.91 17.76 7.36
C SER A 90 -0.16 16.66 7.18
N PRO A 91 -0.95 16.68 6.09
CA PRO A 91 -1.91 15.61 5.83
C PRO A 91 -1.25 14.24 5.69
N ASN A 92 0.07 14.19 5.48
CA ASN A 92 0.87 12.97 5.36
C ASN A 92 1.71 12.68 6.62
N GLU A 93 1.50 13.40 7.73
CA GLU A 93 2.20 13.11 8.99
C GLU A 93 1.80 11.73 9.53
N ARG A 94 2.79 10.85 9.67
CA ARG A 94 2.63 9.52 10.25
C ARG A 94 2.55 9.63 11.77
N PHE A 95 1.60 8.94 12.39
CA PHE A 95 1.43 8.94 13.83
C PHE A 95 1.50 7.53 14.43
N GLY A 96 2.32 7.35 15.46
CA GLY A 96 2.49 6.06 16.11
C GLY A 96 3.23 5.02 15.25
N ASN A 97 3.27 3.78 15.74
CA ASN A 97 3.97 2.66 15.09
C ASN A 97 3.04 1.45 14.98
N PHE A 98 3.13 0.72 13.88
CA PHE A 98 2.46 -0.56 13.69
C PHE A 98 3.40 -1.71 14.06
N THR A 99 2.85 -2.74 14.71
CA THR A 99 3.51 -4.02 14.90
C THR A 99 3.02 -5.01 13.86
N VAL A 100 3.94 -5.74 13.24
CA VAL A 100 3.62 -6.79 12.27
C VAL A 100 2.76 -7.87 12.91
N VAL A 101 1.68 -8.26 12.22
CA VAL A 101 0.84 -9.40 12.58
C VAL A 101 1.07 -10.56 11.59
N ASN A 102 0.57 -11.75 11.92
CA ASN A 102 0.72 -12.93 11.07
C ASN A 102 0.35 -12.65 9.61
N ASN A 103 1.21 -13.12 8.69
CA ASN A 103 1.05 -12.95 7.24
C ASN A 103 1.10 -11.48 6.76
N THR A 104 1.70 -10.58 7.52
CA THR A 104 1.99 -9.21 7.08
C THR A 104 3.49 -8.94 7.15
N THR A 105 3.95 -7.94 6.38
CA THR A 105 5.31 -7.43 6.42
C THR A 105 5.24 -5.92 6.54
N THR A 106 6.13 -5.32 7.33
CA THR A 106 6.26 -3.86 7.34
C THR A 106 6.75 -3.40 5.98
N ALA A 107 5.99 -2.50 5.36
CA ALA A 107 6.46 -1.63 4.30
C ALA A 107 6.76 -0.25 4.89
N CYS A 108 7.43 0.65 4.16
CA CYS A 108 7.66 2.02 4.60
C CYS A 108 8.61 2.15 5.80
N SER A 109 9.56 1.22 5.97
CA SER A 109 10.46 1.12 7.13
C SER A 109 11.68 2.06 7.06
N GLU A 110 11.49 3.29 6.61
CA GLU A 110 12.45 4.39 6.78
C GLU A 110 12.21 5.07 8.14
#